data_AF-A0A842NL12-F1
#
_entry.id   AF-A0A842NL12-F1
#
_cell.length_a   1.000
_cell.length_b   1.000
_cell.length_c   1.000
_cell.angle_alpha   90.00
_cell.angle_beta   90.00
_cell.angle_gamma   90.00
#
_symmetry.space_group_name_H-M   'P 1'
#
loop_
_entity.id
_entity.type
_entity.pdbx_description
1 polymer ?
#
loop_
_entity_poly.entity_id
_entity_poly.type
_entity_poly.pdbx_seq_one_letter_code
_entity_poly.pdbx_strand_id
1 'polypeptide(L)' 'MAAKKKAKPAEKKYVTDSSIPIKPFYLKSTKKQTKEVPGKFPYTRGIHQGMYRDRFWTMRQYAGFGDAAQSNKRY' A
#
# COMPACT_ATOMS: atom_id res chain seq x y z
N MET A 1 -15.47 -20.33 -48.24
CA MET A 1 -15.91 -20.07 -46.84
C MET A 1 -14.74 -19.46 -46.07
N ALA A 2 -14.75 -18.13 -45.90
CA ALA A 2 -13.65 -17.42 -45.26
C ALA A 2 -13.73 -17.56 -43.73
N ALA A 3 -12.70 -18.13 -43.12
CA ALA A 3 -12.60 -18.27 -41.67
C ALA A 3 -12.53 -16.88 -41.01
N LYS A 4 -13.55 -16.54 -40.21
CA LYS A 4 -13.59 -15.33 -39.38
C LYS A 4 -12.38 -15.33 -38.43
N LYS A 5 -11.44 -14.40 -38.62
CA LYS A 5 -10.42 -14.04 -37.62
C LYS A 5 -11.15 -13.58 -36.36
N LYS A 6 -11.08 -14.37 -35.27
CA LYS A 6 -11.61 -13.98 -33.97
C LYS A 6 -10.86 -12.71 -33.51
N ALA A 7 -11.61 -11.62 -33.33
CA ALA A 7 -11.09 -10.37 -32.80
C ALA A 7 -10.52 -10.62 -31.39
N LYS A 8 -9.25 -10.24 -31.19
CA LYS A 8 -8.58 -10.31 -29.89
C LYS A 8 -9.39 -9.43 -28.92
N PRO A 9 -9.91 -9.97 -27.80
CA PRO A 9 -10.75 -9.18 -26.90
C PRO A 9 -9.96 -7.98 -26.39
N ALA A 10 -10.61 -6.81 -26.39
CA ALA A 10 -10.00 -5.54 -25.96
C ALA A 10 -9.41 -5.69 -24.55
N GLU A 11 -8.13 -5.37 -24.38
CA GLU A 11 -7.46 -5.42 -23.09
C GLU A 11 -8.16 -4.46 -22.12
N LYS A 12 -8.84 -5.03 -21.12
CA LYS A 12 -9.43 -4.26 -20.03
C LYS A 12 -8.28 -3.60 -19.26
N LYS A 13 -8.17 -2.28 -19.36
CA LYS A 13 -7.19 -1.50 -18.59
C LYS A 13 -7.68 -1.37 -17.16
N TYR A 14 -6.93 -1.95 -16.23
CA TYR A 14 -7.22 -1.83 -14.81
C TYR A 14 -6.61 -0.53 -14.28
N VAL A 15 -7.42 0.27 -13.60
CA VAL A 15 -7.05 1.57 -13.05
C VAL A 15 -7.48 1.62 -11.59
N THR A 16 -6.63 2.16 -10.71
CA THR A 16 -6.98 2.43 -9.31
C THR A 16 -7.96 3.60 -9.21
N ASP A 17 -8.61 3.81 -8.06
CA ASP A 17 -9.43 5.00 -7.80
C ASP A 17 -8.67 6.32 -8.00
N SER A 18 -7.35 6.32 -7.80
CA SER A 18 -6.47 7.47 -8.05
C SER A 18 -6.03 7.64 -9.51
N SER A 19 -6.69 7.00 -10.47
CA SER A 19 -6.36 7.06 -11.92
C SER A 19 -4.99 6.48 -12.32
N ILE A 20 -4.37 5.61 -11.52
CA ILE A 20 -3.08 4.98 -11.83
C ILE A 20 -3.32 3.66 -12.60
N PRO A 21 -2.79 3.49 -13.82
CA PRO A 21 -2.95 2.26 -14.59
C PRO A 21 -2.07 1.13 -14.03
N ILE A 22 -2.67 -0.06 -13.83
CA ILE A 22 -2.01 -1.25 -13.29
C ILE A 22 -1.71 -2.22 -14.43
N LYS A 23 -0.46 -2.67 -14.52
CA LYS A 23 -0.03 -3.71 -15.47
C LYS A 23 -0.42 -5.10 -14.96
N PRO A 24 -0.71 -6.07 -15.85
CA PRO A 24 -1.10 -7.43 -15.44
C PRO A 24 0.01 -8.21 -14.72
N PHE A 25 1.27 -7.92 -15.02
CA PHE A 25 2.42 -8.49 -14.33
C PHE A 25 3.58 -7.49 -14.28
N TYR A 26 4.38 -7.55 -13.22
CA TYR A 26 5.56 -6.72 -13.02
C TYR A 26 6.80 -7.61 -13.03
N LEU A 27 7.63 -7.48 -14.06
CA LEU A 27 8.94 -8.12 -14.12
C LEU A 27 9.98 -7.26 -13.41
N LYS A 28 11.14 -7.86 -13.12
CA LYS A 28 12.28 -7.16 -12.50
C LYS A 28 12.53 -5.84 -13.22
N SER A 29 12.42 -4.75 -12.47
CA SER A 29 12.66 -3.41 -13.01
C SER A 29 14.10 -3.29 -13.49
N THR A 30 14.28 -2.74 -14.68
CA THR A 30 15.61 -2.40 -15.25
C THR A 30 16.17 -1.12 -14.63
N LYS A 31 15.36 -0.33 -13.90
CA LYS A 31 15.83 0.89 -13.24
C LYS A 31 16.72 0.54 -12.05
N LYS A 32 17.90 1.17 -12.00
CA LYS A 32 18.82 1.11 -10.86
C LYS A 32 18.14 1.72 -9.64
N GLN A 33 17.75 0.89 -8.68
CA GLN A 33 17.17 1.39 -7.44
C GLN A 33 18.27 1.89 -6.52
N THR A 34 18.08 3.10 -5.98
CA THR A 34 18.92 3.63 -4.92
C THR A 34 18.78 2.73 -3.70
N LYS A 35 19.91 2.32 -3.11
CA LYS A 35 19.89 1.54 -1.87
C LYS A 35 19.49 2.45 -0.72
N GLU A 36 18.20 2.52 -0.45
CA GLU A 36 17.66 3.22 0.71
C GLU A 36 17.77 2.34 1.96
N VAL A 37 18.17 2.96 3.07
CA VAL A 37 18.29 2.33 4.39
C VAL A 37 17.24 2.97 5.30
N PRO A 38 16.50 2.18 6.10
CA PRO A 38 15.54 2.74 7.06
C PRO A 38 16.24 3.68 8.05
N GLY A 39 15.55 4.73 8.49
CA GLY A 39 16.10 5.75 9.40
C GLY A 39 17.06 6.75 8.74
N LYS A 40 17.15 6.80 7.41
CA LYS A 40 17.86 7.83 6.66
C LYS A 40 16.93 8.48 5.64
N PHE A 41 17.12 9.78 5.40
CA PHE A 41 16.42 10.50 4.32
C PHE A 41 16.62 9.76 2.98
N PRO A 42 15.58 9.57 2.16
CA PRO A 42 14.24 10.19 2.19
C PRO A 42 13.19 9.43 3.03
N TYR A 43 13.59 8.47 3.87
CA TYR A 43 12.71 7.71 4.77
C TYR A 43 11.61 6.89 4.10
N THR A 44 11.71 6.64 2.78
CA THR A 44 10.78 5.77 2.03
C THR A 44 10.60 4.39 2.68
N ARG A 45 11.65 3.88 3.35
CA ARG A 45 11.67 2.56 4.01
C ARG A 45 11.39 2.62 5.52
N GLY A 46 11.05 3.78 6.06
CA GLY A 46 10.78 4.00 7.48
C GLY A 46 11.67 5.06 8.13
N ILE A 47 11.13 5.70 9.16
CA ILE A 47 11.78 6.80 9.91
C ILE A 47 12.77 6.34 10.97
N HIS A 48 12.66 5.08 11.43
CA HIS A 48 13.55 4.49 12.43
C HIS A 48 14.39 3.39 11.80
N GLN A 49 15.60 3.13 12.32
CA GLN A 49 16.51 2.14 11.73
C GLN A 49 16.04 0.69 11.95
N GLY A 50 15.60 0.33 13.16
CA GLY A 50 15.08 -1.02 13.44
C GLY A 50 13.56 -1.17 13.33
N MET A 51 12.81 -0.08 13.16
CA MET A 51 11.35 -0.09 12.97
C MET A 51 10.65 -1.06 13.94
N TYR A 52 9.79 -1.94 13.44
CA TYR A 52 9.02 -2.91 14.21
C TYR A 52 9.85 -4.08 14.76
N ARG A 53 11.16 -4.14 14.49
CA ARG A 53 12.07 -5.06 15.18
C ARG A 53 12.45 -4.51 16.56
N ASP A 54 12.51 -3.18 16.70
CA ASP A 54 12.83 -2.51 17.96
C ASP A 54 11.56 -2.22 18.78
N ARG A 55 10.53 -1.68 18.13
CA ARG A 55 9.27 -1.32 18.77
C ARG A 55 8.11 -1.48 17.79
N PHE A 56 7.10 -2.25 18.19
CA PHE A 56 5.86 -2.36 17.42
C PHE A 56 5.13 -1.01 17.28
N TRP A 57 4.25 -0.90 16.29
CA TRP A 57 3.37 0.25 16.20
C TRP A 57 2.45 0.31 17.42
N THR A 58 2.10 1.54 17.83
CA THR A 58 1.14 1.72 18.92
C THR A 58 -0.23 1.22 18.47
N MET A 59 -0.75 0.21 19.17
CA MET A 59 -2.13 -0.24 19.01
C MET A 59 -3.07 0.81 19.62
N ARG A 60 -3.57 1.74 18.81
CA ARG A 60 -4.44 2.81 19.27
C ARG A 60 -5.88 2.52 18.89
N GLN A 61 -6.63 1.94 19.83
CA GLN A 61 -8.08 1.79 19.67
C GLN A 61 -8.74 3.16 19.84
N TYR A 62 -9.63 3.51 18.92
CA TYR A 62 -10.57 4.60 19.15
C TYR A 62 -11.66 4.11 20.08
N ALA A 63 -11.76 4.71 21.26
CA ALA A 63 -12.85 4.50 22.19
C ALA A 63 -13.48 5.84 22.57
N GLY A 64 -14.68 5.80 23.12
CA GLY A 64 -15.49 6.97 23.40
C GLY A 64 -16.95 6.54 23.41
N PHE A 65 -17.63 6.80 24.51
CA PHE A 65 -19.03 6.47 24.69
C PHE A 65 -19.71 7.55 25.51
N GLY A 66 -20.70 8.22 24.89
CA GLY A 66 -21.56 9.19 25.56
C GLY A 66 -20.79 10.23 26.36
N ASP A 67 -20.93 10.16 27.69
CA ASP A 67 -20.30 11.06 28.64
C ASP A 67 -18.88 10.61 29.06
N ALA A 68 -18.07 11.56 29.54
CA ALA A 68 -16.69 11.33 29.97
C ALA A 68 -16.59 10.21 31.03
N ALA A 69 -17.55 10.16 31.97
CA ALA A 69 -17.58 9.12 33.01
C ALA A 69 -17.81 7.71 32.44
N GLN A 70 -18.63 7.57 31.39
CA GLN A 70 -18.91 6.28 30.76
C GLN A 70 -17.76 5.85 29.86
N SER A 71 -17.14 6.81 29.16
CA SER A 71 -15.93 6.59 28.38
C SER A 71 -14.79 6.09 29.29
N ASN A 72 -14.54 6.73 30.44
CA ASN A 72 -13.50 6.34 31.39
C ASN A 72 -13.69 4.94 32.00
N LYS A 73 -14.93 4.44 32.13
CA LYS A 73 -15.15 3.05 32.57
C LYS A 73 -14.72 2.01 31.53
N ARG A 74 -14.59 2.40 30.25
CA ARG A 74 -14.23 1.51 29.14
C ARG A 74 -12.72 1.51 28.84
N TYR A 75 -12.06 2.61 29.16
CA TYR A 75 -10.60 2.79 29.10
C TYR A 75 -9.90 2.07 30.25
#